data_AF-A0A1C3XIC3-F1
#
_entry.id   AF-A0A1C3XIC3-F1
#
_cell.length_a   1.000
_cell.length_b   1.000
_cell.length_c   1.000
_cell.angle_alpha   90.00
_cell.angle_beta   90.00
_cell.angle_gamma   90.00
#
_symmetry.space_group_name_H-M   'P 1'
#
loop_
_entity.id
_entity.type
_entity.pdbx_description
1 polymer ?
#
loop_
_entity_poly.entity_id
_entity_poly.type
_entity_poly.pdbx_seq_one_letter_code
_entity_poly.pdbx_strand_id
1 'polypeptide(L)' 'MKVITIGKKLVPVEQVAFVEPFDPAANPEFKPEKDYKGRIVMLNRDIVLTEQTPQEFAADDLSP' A
#
# COMPACT_ATOMS: atom_id res chain seq x y z
N MET A 1 9.83 17.00 1.74
CA MET A 1 8.66 16.33 1.15
C MET A 1 9.05 14.88 0.91
N LYS A 2 8.51 13.95 1.69
CA LYS A 2 8.83 12.53 1.55
C LYS A 2 7.90 11.91 0.51
N VAL A 3 8.48 11.23 -0.47
CA VAL A 3 7.76 10.53 -1.53
C VAL A 3 8.08 9.05 -1.45
N ILE A 4 7.06 8.23 -1.63
CA ILE A 4 7.16 6.78 -1.67
C ILE A 4 6.79 6.28 -3.07
N THR A 5 7.30 5.10 -3.42
CA THR A 5 6.92 4.45 -4.68
C THR A 5 5.81 3.46 -4.39
N ILE A 6 4.66 3.64 -5.03
CA ILE A 6 3.56 2.66 -5.02
C ILE A 6 3.35 2.15 -6.43
N GLY A 7 3.67 0.88 -6.67
CA GLY A 7 3.71 0.31 -8.02
C GLY A 7 4.67 1.08 -8.92
N LYS A 8 4.14 1.82 -9.90
CA LYS A 8 4.93 2.67 -10.82
C LYS A 8 4.76 4.17 -10.57
N LYS A 9 4.10 4.57 -9.48
CA LYS A 9 3.79 5.97 -9.16
C LYS A 9 4.63 6.45 -7.98
N LEU A 10 5.10 7.69 -8.06
CA LEU A 10 5.62 8.43 -6.92
C LEU A 10 4.48 9.15 -6.23
N VAL A 11 4.35 8.93 -4.93
CA VAL A 11 3.22 9.42 -4.13
C VAL A 11 3.77 10.14 -2.89
N PRO A 12 3.37 11.39 -2.64
CA PRO A 12 3.70 12.05 -1.37
C PRO A 12 3.09 11.28 -0.20
N VAL A 13 3.86 11.05 0.87
CA VAL A 13 3.38 10.31 2.05
C VAL A 13 2.15 10.97 2.66
N GLU A 14 2.09 12.30 2.63
CA GLU A 14 0.96 13.11 3.06
C GLU A 14 -0.35 12.92 2.26
N GLN A 15 -0.32 12.16 1.15
CA GLN A 15 -1.51 11.73 0.42
C GLN A 15 -2.02 10.35 0.88
N VAL A 16 -1.25 9.62 1.71
CA VAL A 16 -1.66 8.34 2.29
C VAL A 16 -2.51 8.60 3.53
N ALA A 17 -3.70 8.02 3.56
CA ALA A 17 -4.59 8.09 4.73
C ALA A 17 -4.22 7.03 5.77
N PHE A 18 -4.14 5.77 5.34
CA PHE A 18 -3.70 4.64 6.17
C PHE A 18 -3.30 3.44 5.30
N VAL A 19 -2.61 2.48 5.93
CA VAL A 19 -2.24 1.20 5.31
C VAL A 19 -2.79 0.07 6.17
N GLU A 20 -3.45 -0.89 5.53
CA GLU A 20 -4.06 -2.04 6.19
C GLU A 20 -3.64 -3.36 5.53
N PRO A 21 -3.72 -4.51 6.22
CA PRO A 21 -3.46 -5.80 5.59
C PRO A 21 -4.40 -6.07 4.41
N PHE A 22 -3.87 -6.78 3.42
CA PHE A 22 -4.66 -7.35 2.33
C PHE A 22 -4.88 -8.83 2.57
N ASP A 23 -6.15 -9.25 2.61
CA ASP A 23 -6.53 -10.66 2.64
C ASP A 23 -7.17 -11.06 1.30
N PRO A 24 -6.45 -11.78 0.41
CA PRO A 24 -7.02 -12.24 -0.85
C PRO A 24 -8.14 -13.26 -0.64
N ALA A 25 -8.20 -13.97 0.49
CA ALA A 25 -9.26 -14.94 0.77
C ALA A 25 -10.63 -14.26 0.97
N ALA A 26 -10.64 -12.96 1.32
CA ALA A 26 -11.86 -12.16 1.43
C ALA A 26 -12.54 -11.92 0.06
N ASN A 27 -11.82 -12.13 -1.05
CA ASN A 27 -12.38 -12.08 -2.40
C ASN A 27 -11.82 -13.21 -3.29
N PRO A 28 -12.43 -14.41 -3.27
CA PRO A 28 -11.92 -15.59 -3.97
C PRO A 28 -11.86 -15.47 -5.50
N GLU A 29 -12.62 -14.55 -6.09
CA GLU A 29 -12.62 -14.31 -7.54
C GLU A 29 -11.43 -13.45 -7.98
N PHE A 30 -10.85 -12.70 -7.05
CA PHE A 30 -9.68 -11.88 -7.30
C PHE A 30 -8.42 -12.76 -7.34
N LYS A 31 -7.84 -12.87 -8.54
CA LYS A 31 -6.59 -13.60 -8.79
C LYS A 31 -5.47 -12.58 -9.00
N PRO A 32 -4.80 -12.12 -7.93
CA PRO A 32 -3.76 -11.12 -8.08
C PRO A 32 -2.56 -11.70 -8.84
N GLU A 33 -1.95 -10.88 -9.68
CA GLU A 33 -0.71 -11.25 -10.39
C GLU A 33 0.52 -11.34 -9.48
N LYS A 34 0.40 -10.84 -8.25
CA LYS A 34 1.47 -10.75 -7.25
C LYS A 34 0.94 -11.06 -5.85
N ASP A 35 1.85 -11.41 -4.94
CA ASP A 35 1.56 -11.60 -3.52
C ASP A 35 1.46 -10.26 -2.80
N TYR A 36 0.35 -9.56 -3.04
CA TYR A 36 0.02 -8.34 -2.30
C TYR A 36 -0.24 -8.68 -0.82
N LYS A 37 0.35 -7.90 0.07
CA LYS A 37 0.26 -8.07 1.54
C LYS A 37 -0.46 -6.90 2.22
N GLY A 38 -0.60 -5.77 1.53
CA GLY A 38 -1.19 -4.56 2.07
C GLY A 38 -2.06 -3.81 1.06
N ARG A 39 -2.99 -3.03 1.61
CA ARG A 39 -3.79 -2.02 0.91
C ARG A 39 -3.40 -0.65 1.43
N ILE A 40 -3.03 0.24 0.52
CA ILE A 40 -2.76 1.64 0.80
C ILE A 40 -4.02 2.42 0.42
N VAL A 41 -4.62 3.08 1.40
CA VAL A 41 -5.78 3.94 1.21
C VAL A 41 -5.30 5.37 1.14
N MET A 42 -5.64 6.05 0.05
CA MET A 42 -5.26 7.43 -0.24
C MET A 42 -6.32 8.40 0.27
N LEU A 43 -5.94 9.66 0.55
CA LEU A 43 -6.89 10.71 0.97
C LEU A 43 -7.98 10.99 -0.07
N ASN A 44 -7.66 10.80 -1.36
CA ASN A 44 -8.62 10.91 -2.45
C ASN A 44 -9.53 9.67 -2.60
N ARG A 45 -9.43 8.70 -1.69
CA ARG A 45 -10.14 7.41 -1.66
C ARG A 45 -9.71 6.39 -2.70
N ASP A 46 -8.61 6.64 -3.42
CA ASP A 46 -7.99 5.60 -4.23
C ASP A 46 -7.42 4.50 -3.32
N ILE A 47 -7.51 3.25 -3.78
CA ILE A 47 -6.93 2.09 -3.10
C ILE A 47 -5.88 1.49 -4.02
N VAL A 48 -4.69 1.25 -3.48
CA VAL A 48 -3.60 0.59 -4.20
C VAL A 48 -3.09 -0.60 -3.41
N LEU A 49 -2.79 -1.70 -4.11
CA LEU A 49 -2.21 -2.89 -3.49
C LEU A 49 -0.67 -2.78 -3.46
N THR A 50 -0.07 -3.29 -2.40
CA THR A 50 1.38 -3.34 -2.20
C THR A 50 1.83 -4.73 -1.78
N GLU A 51 3.04 -5.11 -2.19
CA GLU A 51 3.72 -6.36 -1.80
C GLU A 51 4.30 -6.30 -0.38
N GLN A 52 4.22 -5.13 0.26
CA GLN A 52 4.65 -4.87 1.63
C GLN A 52 3.49 -5.03 2.62
N THR A 53 3.81 -5.56 3.80
CA THR A 53 2.93 -5.47 4.98
C THR A 53 2.86 -4.02 5.48
N PRO A 54 1.83 -3.65 6.26
CA PRO A 54 1.78 -2.32 6.89
C PRO A 54 3.02 -2.00 7.73
N GLN A 55 3.63 -3.00 8.37
CA GLN A 55 4.83 -2.84 9.19
C GLN A 55 6.07 -2.55 8.35
N GLU A 56 6.28 -3.29 7.25
CA GLU A 56 7.39 -3.04 6.31
C GLU A 56 7.25 -1.65 5.68
N PHE A 57 6.02 -1.27 5.29
CA PHE A 57 5.75 0.05 4.73
C PHE A 57 6.08 1.18 5.72
N ALA A 58 5.70 1.04 7.00
CA ALA A 58 6.00 2.02 8.02
C ALA A 58 7.52 2.13 8.32
N ALA A 59 8.26 1.01 8.24
CA ALA A 59 9.71 1.03 8.42
C ALA A 59 10.44 1.82 7.32
N ASP A 60 9.96 1.71 6.08
CA ASP A 60 10.44 2.53 4.96
C ASP A 60 10.05 4.01 5.12
N ASP A 61 8.91 4.30 5.76
CA ASP A 61 8.54 5.68 6.11
C ASP A 61 9.35 6.26 7.30
N LEU A 62 9.91 5.41 8.15
CA LEU A 62 10.68 5.85 9.33
C LEU A 62 12.20 5.84 9.12
N SER A 63 12.68 5.42 7.94
CA SER A 63 14.11 5.53 7.59
C SER A 63 14.46 6.99 7.24
N PRO A 64 15.55 7.54 7.86
CA PRO A 64 15.95 8.93 7.72
C PRO A 64 16.46 9.30 6.32
#